data_AF-A0A090Z1U6-F1
#
_entry.id   AF-A0A090Z1U6-F1
#
_cell.length_a   1.000
_cell.length_b   1.000
_cell.length_c   1.000
_cell.angle_alpha   90.00
_cell.angle_beta   90.00
_cell.angle_gamma   90.00
#
_symmetry.space_group_name_H-M   'P 1'
#
loop_
_entity.id
_entity.type
_entity.pdbx_description
1 polymer ?
#
loop_
_entity_poly.entity_id
_entity_poly.type
_entity_poly.pdbx_seq_one_letter_code
_entity_poly.pdbx_strand_id
1 'polypeptide(L)'
;MTKQLSFLPKIDRVATQEELEGVLESVRIYRQFGMMRKEMKVTPSYEIREHGPTHTVGKPLEDVAIANIQQSKQEEWLGMMSLRIDKFLERLGNGCAGSLQSDIIYKRYLEDEDVCDYTVYSEIGMAERTYR
;
A
#
# COMPACT_ATOMS: atom_id res chain seq x y z
N MET A 1 13.55 -39.25 -16.81
CA MET A 1 13.09 -38.27 -15.80
C MET A 1 13.63 -36.90 -16.20
N THR A 2 12.77 -36.03 -16.70
CA THR A 2 13.13 -34.68 -17.14
C THR A 2 13.42 -33.81 -15.92
N LYS A 3 14.71 -33.60 -15.64
CA LYS A 3 15.18 -32.70 -14.59
C LYS A 3 14.88 -31.26 -15.05
N GLN A 4 13.80 -30.68 -14.54
CA GLN A 4 13.48 -29.27 -14.74
C GLN A 4 14.57 -28.43 -14.08
N LEU A 5 15.33 -27.68 -14.89
CA LEU A 5 16.34 -26.73 -14.44
C LEU A 5 15.61 -25.54 -13.79
N SER A 6 15.39 -25.59 -12.47
CA SER A 6 15.00 -24.42 -11.70
C SER A 6 16.21 -23.48 -11.61
N PHE A 7 16.43 -22.69 -12.66
CA PHE A 7 17.54 -21.74 -12.80
C PHE A 7 17.46 -20.57 -11.79
N LEU A 8 16.33 -20.38 -11.12
CA LEU A 8 16.13 -19.31 -10.15
C LEU A 8 16.52 -19.77 -8.74
N PRO A 9 17.20 -18.92 -7.95
CA PRO A 9 17.42 -19.18 -6.53
C PRO A 9 16.08 -19.38 -5.82
N LYS A 10 16.09 -20.19 -4.75
CA LYS A 10 14.88 -20.45 -3.96
C LYS A 10 14.42 -19.14 -3.33
N ILE A 11 13.33 -18.60 -3.84
CA ILE A 11 12.69 -17.39 -3.32
C ILE A 11 12.04 -17.73 -1.98
N ASP A 12 12.22 -16.85 -0.99
CA ASP A 12 11.44 -16.89 0.24
C ASP A 12 10.03 -16.39 -0.06
N ARG A 13 9.11 -17.34 -0.25
CA ARG A 13 7.73 -17.04 -0.63
C ARG A 13 7.00 -16.22 0.42
N VAL A 14 7.29 -16.47 1.70
CA VAL A 14 6.61 -15.80 2.81
C VAL A 14 7.04 -14.35 2.85
N ALA A 15 8.36 -14.10 2.82
CA ALA A 15 8.90 -12.75 2.80
C ALA A 15 8.41 -11.96 1.57
N THR A 16 8.42 -12.57 0.38
CA THR A 16 7.92 -11.88 -0.82
C THR A 16 6.42 -11.59 -0.78
N GLN A 17 5.64 -12.46 -0.14
CA GLN A 17 4.20 -12.26 -0.01
C GLN A 17 3.92 -11.09 0.94
N GLU A 18 4.58 -11.06 2.09
CA GLU A 18 4.45 -9.97 3.07
C GLU A 18 4.85 -8.61 2.47
N GLU A 19 5.98 -8.56 1.74
CA GLU A 19 6.39 -7.34 1.03
C GLU A 19 5.34 -6.90 0.00
N LEU A 20 4.79 -7.84 -0.77
CA LEU A 20 3.82 -7.53 -1.81
C LEU A 20 2.48 -7.06 -1.23
N GLU A 21 2.01 -7.69 -0.15
CA GLU A 21 0.82 -7.29 0.59
C GLU A 21 0.97 -5.86 1.14
N GLY A 22 2.13 -5.53 1.73
CA GLY A 22 2.40 -4.17 2.20
C GLY A 22 2.43 -3.12 1.08
N VAL A 23 2.89 -3.47 -0.13
CA VAL A 23 2.82 -2.58 -1.30
C VAL A 23 1.37 -2.38 -1.75
N LEU A 24 0.58 -3.46 -1.84
CA LEU A 24 -0.83 -3.37 -2.24
C LEU A 24 -1.64 -2.55 -1.23
N GLU A 25 -1.40 -2.74 0.07
CA GLU A 25 -2.01 -1.95 1.14
C GLU A 25 -1.67 -0.46 1.01
N SER A 26 -0.39 -0.14 0.82
CA SER A 26 0.05 1.25 0.62
C SER A 26 -0.64 1.91 -0.57
N VAL A 27 -0.83 1.16 -1.66
CA VAL A 27 -1.54 1.63 -2.87
C VAL A 27 -3.04 1.77 -2.62
N ARG A 28 -3.67 0.85 -1.87
CA ARG A 28 -5.08 0.95 -1.46
C ARG A 28 -5.32 2.23 -0.67
N ILE A 29 -4.53 2.47 0.37
CA ILE A 29 -4.60 3.68 1.20
C ILE A 29 -4.44 4.93 0.33
N TYR A 30 -3.46 4.92 -0.58
CA TYR A 30 -3.25 6.03 -1.51
C TYR A 30 -4.46 6.29 -2.42
N ARG A 31 -5.14 5.24 -2.91
CA ARG A 31 -6.35 5.37 -3.74
C ARG A 31 -7.52 5.95 -2.96
N GLN A 32 -7.69 5.54 -1.70
CA GLN A 32 -8.82 5.94 -0.87
C GLN A 32 -8.68 7.37 -0.33
N PHE A 33 -7.52 7.71 0.24
CA PHE A 33 -7.30 8.98 0.92
C PHE A 33 -6.65 10.04 0.02
N GLY A 34 -6.02 9.63 -1.08
CA GLY A 34 -5.24 10.52 -1.92
C GLY A 34 -4.04 11.12 -1.19
N MET A 35 -3.68 12.35 -1.55
CA MET A 35 -2.52 13.04 -1.00
C MET A 35 -2.85 13.67 0.35
N MET A 36 -2.18 13.23 1.41
CA MET A 36 -2.25 13.86 2.74
C MET A 36 -0.97 14.62 3.03
N ARG A 37 -1.02 15.95 2.88
CA ARG A 37 0.08 16.84 3.28
C ARG A 37 0.04 17.08 4.79
N LYS A 38 1.21 17.14 5.41
CA LYS A 38 1.30 17.59 6.80
C LYS A 38 1.01 19.08 6.86
N GLU A 39 0.03 19.43 7.67
CA GLU A 39 -0.29 20.81 7.99
C GLU A 39 0.44 21.27 9.26
N MET A 40 0.71 22.56 9.33
CA MET A 40 1.33 23.16 10.50
C MET A 40 0.33 23.19 11.66
N LYS A 41 0.66 22.47 12.74
CA LYS A 41 -0.13 22.55 13.99
C LYS A 41 0.35 23.73 14.82
N VAL A 42 -0.43 24.80 14.85
CA VAL A 42 -0.24 25.95 15.75
C VAL A 42 -1.30 25.91 16.84
N THR A 43 -1.23 24.91 17.72
CA THR A 43 -2.10 24.86 18.89
C THR A 43 -1.40 25.58 20.04
N PRO A 44 -1.91 26.73 20.50
CA PRO A 44 -1.34 27.41 21.65
C PRO A 44 -1.58 26.58 22.92
N SER A 45 -0.54 26.42 23.74
CA SER A 45 -0.69 25.90 25.10
C SER A 45 -1.04 27.04 26.05
N TYR A 46 -2.17 26.94 26.74
CA TYR A 46 -2.63 27.97 27.69
C TYR A 46 -2.10 27.79 29.12
N GLU A 47 -1.28 26.76 29.36
CA GLU A 47 -0.65 26.51 30.65
C GLU A 47 0.48 27.51 30.89
N ILE A 48 0.57 28.02 32.12
CA ILE A 48 1.68 28.86 32.57
C ILE A 48 2.94 27.98 32.56
N ARG A 49 3.82 28.23 31.59
CA ARG A 49 5.15 27.61 31.52
C ARG A 49 6.17 28.62 32.02
N GLU A 50 6.71 28.38 33.21
CA GLU A 50 7.89 29.11 33.67
C GLU A 50 9.07 28.74 32.76
N HIS A 51 9.64 29.73 32.09
CA HIS A 51 10.71 29.52 31.10
C HIS A 51 12.00 30.21 31.56
N GLY A 52 13.07 29.42 31.69
CA GLY A 52 14.44 29.92 31.75
C GLY A 52 14.99 30.24 30.35
N PRO A 53 16.24 30.69 30.21
CA PRO A 53 16.85 30.94 28.91
C PRO A 53 17.07 29.63 28.12
N THR A 54 16.10 29.27 27.28
CA THR A 54 16.09 28.02 26.49
C THR A 54 17.07 28.05 25.30
N HIS A 55 17.54 29.23 24.88
CA HIS A 55 18.46 29.48 23.75
C HIS A 55 18.15 28.77 22.41
N THR A 56 16.94 28.22 22.27
CA THR A 56 16.51 27.45 21.11
C THR A 56 15.16 27.99 20.65
N VAL A 57 15.04 28.23 19.34
CA VAL A 57 13.81 28.68 18.69
C VAL A 57 13.26 27.51 17.89
N GLY A 58 12.03 27.10 18.18
CA GLY A 58 11.35 26.06 17.40
C GLY A 58 11.07 26.54 15.99
N LYS A 59 11.24 25.65 15.00
CA LYS A 59 11.05 25.97 13.58
C LYS A 59 9.99 25.08 12.92
N PRO A 60 8.74 25.09 13.45
CA PRO A 60 7.70 24.15 13.02
C PRO A 60 7.37 24.26 11.54
N LEU A 61 7.50 25.45 10.94
CA LEU A 61 7.29 25.65 9.50
C LEU A 61 8.33 24.92 8.65
N GLU A 62 9.62 25.02 9.02
CA GLU A 62 10.72 24.38 8.28
C GLU A 62 10.56 22.85 8.37
N ASP A 63 10.27 22.33 9.56
CA ASP A 63 10.09 20.89 9.79
C ASP A 63 8.93 20.31 8.96
N VAL A 64 7.80 21.02 8.91
CA VAL A 64 6.63 20.62 8.10
C VAL A 64 6.95 20.69 6.60
N ALA A 65 7.65 21.74 6.16
CA ALA A 65 8.05 21.88 4.76
C ALA A 65 8.97 20.74 4.32
N ILE A 66 9.99 20.39 5.12
CA ILE A 66 10.90 19.28 4.84
C ILE A 66 10.13 17.95 4.78
N ALA A 67 9.22 17.71 5.73
CA ALA A 67 8.43 16.49 5.76
C ALA A 67 7.54 16.34 4.51
N ASN A 68 6.91 17.43 4.06
CA ASN A 68 6.08 17.44 2.84
C ASN A 68 6.90 17.21 1.56
N ILE A 69 8.12 17.75 1.49
CA ILE A 69 9.03 17.50 0.36
C ILE A 69 9.44 16.02 0.32
N GLN A 70 9.77 15.44 1.47
CA GLN A 70 10.15 14.02 1.56
C GLN A 70 8.97 13.11 1.18
N GLN A 71 7.75 13.45 1.61
CA GLN A 71 6.53 12.75 1.22
C GLN A 71 6.26 12.80 -0.29
N SER A 72 6.60 13.90 -0.96
CA SER A 72 6.39 14.06 -2.41
C SER A 72 7.05 12.94 -3.24
N LYS A 73 8.22 12.44 -2.84
CA LYS A 73 8.88 11.32 -3.54
C LYS A 73 8.13 10.00 -3.34
N GLN A 74 7.62 9.78 -2.13
CA GLN A 74 6.81 8.60 -1.82
C GLN A 74 5.50 8.64 -2.60
N GLU A 75 4.88 9.82 -2.72
CA GLU A 75 3.67 10.06 -3.50
C GLU A 75 3.88 9.72 -4.99
N GLU A 76 4.95 10.23 -5.60
CA GLU A 76 5.30 9.91 -6.99
C GLU A 76 5.46 8.40 -7.20
N TRP A 77 6.16 7.73 -6.26
CA TRP A 77 6.34 6.29 -6.31
C TRP A 77 5.00 5.54 -6.18
N LEU A 78 4.12 5.95 -5.26
CA LEU A 78 2.79 5.35 -5.08
C LEU A 78 1.91 5.54 -6.32
N GLY A 79 1.92 6.73 -6.92
CA GLY A 79 1.21 7.01 -8.16
C GLY A 79 1.70 6.13 -9.31
N MET A 80 3.02 6.01 -9.47
CA MET A 80 3.62 5.11 -10.46
C MET A 80 3.29 3.64 -10.18
N MET A 81 3.29 3.23 -8.91
CA MET A 81 3.00 1.85 -8.52
C MET A 81 1.54 1.50 -8.79
N SER A 82 0.60 2.39 -8.46
CA SER A 82 -0.81 2.21 -8.78
C SER A 82 -1.01 1.96 -10.27
N LEU A 83 -0.40 2.78 -11.14
CA LEU A 83 -0.49 2.61 -12.60
C LEU A 83 0.14 1.29 -13.08
N ARG A 84 1.20 0.81 -12.43
CA ARG A 84 1.82 -0.48 -12.77
C ARG A 84 0.93 -1.65 -12.37
N ILE A 85 0.28 -1.56 -11.21
CA ILE A 85 -0.67 -2.57 -10.74
C ILE A 85 -1.86 -2.64 -11.70
N ASP A 86 -2.42 -1.50 -12.11
CA ASP A 86 -3.54 -1.48 -13.07
C ASP A 86 -3.17 -2.17 -14.39
N LYS A 87 -2.01 -1.82 -14.96
CA LYS A 87 -1.49 -2.48 -16.17
C LYS A 87 -1.24 -3.97 -15.98
N PHE A 88 -0.81 -4.39 -14.79
CA PHE A 88 -0.61 -5.79 -14.47
C PHE A 88 -1.93 -6.54 -14.41
N LEU A 89 -2.95 -6.00 -13.74
CA LEU A 89 -4.29 -6.57 -13.64
C LEU A 89 -4.96 -6.68 -15.02
N GLU A 90 -4.88 -5.62 -15.84
CA GLU A 90 -5.35 -5.64 -17.23
C GLU A 90 -4.69 -6.76 -18.04
N ARG A 91 -3.37 -6.93 -17.88
CA ARG A 91 -2.63 -7.98 -18.60
C ARG A 91 -3.00 -9.38 -18.12
N LEU A 92 -3.26 -9.54 -16.82
CA LEU A 92 -3.70 -10.79 -16.22
C LEU A 92 -5.10 -11.16 -16.71
N GLY A 93 -6.00 -10.18 -16.88
CA GLY A 93 -7.39 -10.36 -17.31
C GLY A 93 -7.62 -10.90 -18.72
N ASN A 94 -6.58 -11.12 -19.54
CA ASN A 94 -6.71 -11.54 -20.94
C ASN A 94 -7.18 -13.00 -21.13
N GLY A 95 -7.33 -13.80 -20.06
CA GLY A 95 -7.88 -15.16 -20.12
C GLY A 95 -8.70 -15.52 -18.88
N CYS A 96 -9.56 -16.54 -18.97
CA CYS A 96 -10.52 -16.88 -17.91
C CYS A 96 -9.89 -17.14 -16.53
N ALA A 97 -8.73 -17.81 -16.48
CA ALA A 97 -8.04 -18.04 -15.21
C ALA A 97 -7.39 -16.75 -14.65
N GLY A 98 -6.90 -15.89 -15.54
CA GLY A 98 -6.26 -14.64 -15.15
C GLY A 98 -7.26 -13.55 -14.77
N SER A 99 -8.45 -13.51 -15.37
CA SER A 99 -9.54 -12.63 -14.94
C SER A 99 -9.98 -12.96 -13.51
N LEU A 100 -10.15 -14.26 -13.18
CA LEU A 100 -10.47 -14.68 -11.81
C LEU A 100 -9.37 -14.29 -10.81
N GLN A 101 -8.10 -14.42 -11.18
CA GLN A 101 -6.99 -13.99 -10.32
C GLN A 101 -6.97 -12.46 -10.14
N SER A 102 -7.23 -11.70 -11.21
CA SER A 102 -7.34 -10.25 -11.15
C SER A 102 -8.46 -9.83 -10.19
N ASP A 103 -9.62 -10.50 -10.27
CA ASP A 103 -10.77 -10.24 -9.41
C ASP A 103 -10.46 -10.57 -7.94
N ILE A 104 -9.76 -11.68 -7.67
CA ILE A 104 -9.30 -12.00 -6.31
C ILE A 104 -8.38 -10.89 -5.78
N ILE A 105 -7.39 -10.47 -6.57
CA ILE A 105 -6.42 -9.45 -6.13
C ILE A 105 -7.15 -8.13 -5.84
N TYR A 106 -8.06 -7.74 -6.72
CA TYR A 106 -8.82 -6.50 -6.58
C TYR A 106 -9.67 -6.53 -5.30
N LYS A 107 -10.53 -7.54 -5.13
CA LYS A 107 -11.45 -7.63 -3.99
C LYS A 107 -10.75 -7.83 -2.67
N ARG A 108 -9.71 -8.67 -2.63
CA ARG A 108 -9.03 -9.03 -1.38
C ARG A 108 -8.09 -7.94 -0.88
N TYR A 109 -7.36 -7.26 -1.79
CA TYR A 109 -6.26 -6.39 -1.39
C TYR A 109 -6.46 -4.91 -1.74
N LEU A 110 -7.26 -4.59 -2.77
CA LEU A 110 -7.38 -3.21 -3.28
C LEU A 110 -8.71 -2.54 -2.97
N GLU A 111 -9.77 -3.30 -2.69
CA GLU A 111 -11.11 -2.78 -2.39
C GLU A 111 -11.23 -2.39 -0.91
N ASP A 112 -11.43 -3.37 -0.02
CA ASP A 112 -11.61 -3.13 1.41
C ASP A 112 -10.48 -3.78 2.25
N GLU A 113 -10.33 -3.34 3.50
CA GLU A 113 -9.30 -3.84 4.42
C GLU A 113 -9.62 -5.21 5.00
N ASP A 114 -10.84 -5.39 5.51
CA ASP A 114 -11.24 -6.57 6.28
C ASP A 114 -12.09 -7.55 5.47
N VAL A 115 -11.71 -7.81 4.22
CA VAL A 115 -12.44 -8.78 3.38
C VAL A 115 -12.02 -10.19 3.73
N CYS A 116 -12.96 -10.96 4.27
CA CYS A 116 -12.75 -12.37 4.53
C CYS A 116 -12.80 -13.19 3.23
N ASP A 117 -11.97 -14.23 3.16
CA ASP A 117 -11.86 -15.13 2.00
C ASP A 117 -13.22 -15.70 1.54
N TYR A 118 -14.13 -15.97 2.48
CA TYR A 118 -15.48 -16.48 2.17
C TYR A 118 -16.37 -15.49 1.44
N THR A 119 -16.20 -14.19 1.71
CA THR A 119 -16.90 -13.15 0.97
C THR A 119 -16.38 -13.11 -0.46
N VAL A 120 -15.06 -13.15 -0.64
CA VAL A 120 -14.42 -13.09 -1.95
C VAL A 120 -14.85 -14.22 -2.87
N TYR A 121 -14.70 -15.49 -2.45
CA TYR A 121 -15.06 -16.60 -3.34
C TYR A 121 -16.57 -16.72 -3.54
N SER A 122 -17.39 -16.34 -2.55
CA SER A 122 -18.85 -16.33 -2.70
C SER A 122 -19.30 -15.34 -3.76
N GLU A 123 -18.73 -14.14 -3.76
CA GLU A 123 -19.08 -13.11 -4.73
C GLU A 123 -18.56 -13.39 -6.14
N ILE A 124 -17.40 -14.04 -6.26
CA ILE A 124 -16.85 -14.42 -7.58
C ILE A 124 -17.48 -15.74 -8.10
N GLY A 125 -18.25 -16.45 -7.27
CA GLY A 125 -18.87 -17.73 -7.64
C GLY A 125 -17.85 -18.88 -7.73
N MET A 126 -16.78 -18.80 -6.94
CA MET A 126 -15.75 -19.83 -6.85
C MET A 126 -15.99 -20.79 -5.69
N ALA A 127 -15.59 -22.06 -5.87
CA ALA A 127 -15.56 -23.02 -4.78
C ALA A 127 -14.33 -22.77 -3.88
N GLU A 128 -14.49 -22.93 -2.57
CA GLU A 128 -13.41 -22.74 -1.57
C GLU A 128 -12.13 -23.53 -1.92
N ARG A 129 -12.27 -24.77 -2.39
CA ARG A 129 -11.15 -25.63 -2.80
C ARG A 129 -10.30 -25.06 -3.95
N THR A 130 -10.89 -24.20 -4.78
CA THR A 130 -10.24 -23.59 -5.93
C THR A 130 -9.58 -22.27 -5.55
N TYR A 131 -10.07 -21.63 -4.49
CA TYR A 131 -9.58 -20.35 -3.98
C TYR A 131 -8.29 -20.51 -3.15
N ARG A 132 -8.18 -21.61 -2.40
CA ARG A 132 -7.11 -21.85 -1.42
C ARG A 132 -5.81 -22.38 -2.04
#